data_AF-A0A536QIZ2-F1
#
_entry.id   AF-A0A536QIZ2-F1
#
_cell.length_a   1.000
_cell.length_b   1.000
_cell.length_c   1.000
_cell.angle_alpha   90.00
_cell.angle_beta   90.00
_cell.angle_gamma   90.00
#
_symmetry.space_group_name_H-M   'P 1'
#
loop_
_entity.id
_entity.type
_entity.pdbx_description
1 polymer ?
#
loop_
_entity_poly.entity_id
_entity_poly.type
_entity_poly.pdbx_seq_one_letter_code
_entity_poly.pdbx_strand_id
1 'polypeptide(L)'
;RLDGAYGAVAALEVLRTLAESGDSMAERVEIVGFSDEEGVRFKVGLLGSLALVGELDVGRLRGGQDWKGVPVPQVLATAGRDIDRLNEAKQHLHAVKA
;
A
#
# COMPACT_ATOMS: atom_id res chain seq x y z
N ARG A 1 -12.02 -15.60 1.84
CA ARG A 1 -10.97 -16.22 2.71
C ARG A 1 -9.56 -16.02 2.16
N LEU A 2 -9.38 -16.03 0.84
CA LEU A 2 -8.09 -15.83 0.19
C LEU A 2 -7.88 -14.40 -0.34
N ASP A 3 -8.85 -13.51 -0.09
CA ASP A 3 -8.84 -12.14 -0.60
C ASP A 3 -7.67 -11.35 0.00
N GLY A 4 -6.93 -10.65 -0.86
CA GLY A 4 -5.61 -10.06 -0.57
C GLY A 4 -4.49 -11.08 -0.32
N ALA A 5 -4.67 -12.02 0.61
CA ALA A 5 -3.63 -12.95 1.06
C ALA A 5 -3.09 -13.85 -0.06
N TYR A 6 -3.97 -14.34 -0.95
CA TYR A 6 -3.53 -15.15 -2.09
C TYR A 6 -2.64 -14.36 -3.06
N GLY A 7 -3.00 -13.11 -3.36
CA GLY A 7 -2.18 -12.26 -4.24
C GLY A 7 -0.79 -12.01 -3.66
N ALA A 8 -0.70 -11.76 -2.36
CA ALA A 8 0.58 -11.56 -1.67
C ALA A 8 1.47 -12.82 -1.72
N VAL A 9 0.91 -14.00 -1.44
CA VAL A 9 1.66 -15.26 -1.49
C VAL A 9 2.01 -15.62 -2.94
N ALA A 10 1.09 -15.45 -3.89
CA ALA A 10 1.35 -15.72 -5.30
C ALA A 10 2.47 -14.82 -5.86
N ALA A 11 2.48 -13.53 -5.51
CA ALA A 11 3.55 -12.62 -5.92
C ALA A 11 4.91 -13.03 -5.35
N LEU A 12 4.95 -13.47 -4.09
CA LEU A 12 6.17 -14.02 -3.47
C LEU A 12 6.67 -15.27 -4.20
N GLU A 13 5.77 -16.21 -4.51
CA GLU A 13 6.15 -17.44 -5.23
C GLU A 13 6.61 -17.16 -6.67
N VAL A 14 6.01 -16.17 -7.36
CA VAL A 14 6.49 -15.74 -8.68
C VAL A 14 7.92 -15.21 -8.59
N LEU A 15 8.21 -14.28 -7.66
CA LEU A 15 9.55 -13.72 -7.52
C LEU A 15 10.57 -14.78 -7.11
N ARG A 16 10.19 -15.68 -6.20
CA ARG A 16 11.02 -16.81 -5.78
C ARG A 16 11.35 -17.72 -6.95
N THR A 17 10.36 -18.06 -7.78
CA THR A 17 10.54 -18.90 -8.97
C THR A 17 11.51 -18.27 -9.97
N LEU A 18 11.37 -16.96 -10.22
CA LEU A 18 12.29 -16.23 -11.10
C LEU A 18 13.72 -16.22 -10.55
N ALA A 19 13.87 -16.01 -9.24
CA ALA A 19 15.19 -16.00 -8.60
C ALA A 19 15.86 -17.39 -8.63
N GLU A 20 15.11 -18.45 -8.32
CA GLU A 20 15.62 -19.83 -8.29
C GLU A 20 15.96 -20.36 -9.69
N SER A 21 15.29 -19.88 -10.75
CA SER A 21 15.61 -20.24 -12.14
C SER A 21 16.79 -19.47 -12.73
N GLY A 22 17.30 -18.45 -12.04
CA GLY A 22 18.32 -17.53 -12.55
C GLY A 22 17.80 -16.58 -13.64
N ASP A 23 16.49 -16.36 -13.72
CA ASP A 23 15.90 -15.41 -14.66
C ASP A 23 16.20 -13.98 -14.23
N SER A 24 16.84 -13.20 -15.12
CA SER A 24 17.17 -11.79 -14.88
C SER A 24 15.94 -10.90 -14.58
N MET A 25 14.72 -11.37 -14.86
CA MET A 25 13.49 -10.67 -14.50
C MET A 25 13.32 -10.51 -12.99
N ALA A 26 13.90 -11.41 -12.18
CA ALA A 26 13.86 -11.31 -10.72
C ALA A 26 14.40 -9.96 -10.19
N GLU A 27 15.33 -9.33 -10.91
CA GLU A 27 15.91 -8.02 -10.53
C GLU A 27 15.11 -6.82 -11.06
N ARG A 28 14.06 -7.06 -11.87
CA ARG A 28 13.25 -6.01 -12.53
C ARG A 28 11.83 -5.93 -11.98
N VAL A 29 11.43 -6.84 -11.11
CA VAL A 29 10.06 -6.87 -10.55
C VAL A 29 10.10 -6.69 -9.04
N GLU A 30 9.10 -5.99 -8.51
CA GLU A 30 8.94 -5.76 -7.08
C GLU A 30 7.56 -6.25 -6.62
N ILE A 31 7.50 -6.75 -5.39
CA ILE A 31 6.24 -7.10 -4.74
C ILE A 31 5.78 -5.91 -3.93
N VAL A 32 4.52 -5.48 -4.13
CA VAL A 32 3.92 -4.37 -3.40
C VAL A 32 2.70 -4.86 -2.63
N GLY A 33 2.70 -4.64 -1.31
CA GLY A 33 1.53 -4.86 -0.45
C GLY A 33 0.81 -3.55 -0.18
N PHE A 34 -0.33 -3.32 -0.84
CA PHE A 34 -1.12 -2.11 -0.62
C PHE A 34 -1.87 -2.16 0.72
N SER A 35 -1.83 -1.05 1.44
CA SER A 35 -2.54 -0.88 2.71
C SER A 35 -3.98 -0.45 2.49
N ASP A 36 -4.89 -1.03 3.29
CA ASP A 36 -6.32 -0.66 3.40
C ASP A 36 -7.04 -0.58 2.04
N GLU A 37 -6.97 -1.67 1.27
CA GLU A 37 -7.67 -1.85 0.00
C GLU A 37 -9.20 -1.78 0.20
N GLU A 38 -9.71 -2.55 1.16
CA GLU A 38 -11.13 -2.68 1.49
C GLU A 38 -11.76 -1.40 2.10
N GLY A 39 -10.94 -0.55 2.73
CA GLY A 39 -11.40 0.69 3.35
C GLY A 39 -12.34 0.52 4.55
N VAL A 40 -12.38 -0.65 5.18
CA VAL A 40 -13.31 -0.97 6.28
C VAL A 40 -13.09 -0.04 7.48
N ARG A 41 -11.84 0.34 7.74
CA ARG A 41 -11.51 1.09 8.96
C ARG A 41 -11.93 2.56 8.88
N PHE A 42 -11.67 3.21 7.74
CA PHE A 42 -11.82 4.65 7.59
C PHE A 42 -12.90 5.07 6.57
N LYS A 43 -13.59 4.10 5.93
CA LYS A 43 -14.54 4.32 4.83
C LYS A 43 -13.90 5.00 3.61
N VAL A 44 -12.59 4.82 3.48
CA VAL A 44 -11.76 5.24 2.35
C VAL A 44 -10.94 4.01 1.98
N GLY A 45 -11.30 3.35 0.88
CA GLY A 45 -10.54 2.21 0.35
C GLY A 45 -9.36 2.63 -0.50
N LEU A 46 -8.57 1.65 -0.92
CA LEU A 46 -7.43 1.81 -1.83
C LEU A 46 -6.37 2.80 -1.32
N LEU A 47 -6.24 2.97 0.00
CA LEU A 47 -5.41 4.03 0.58
C LEU A 47 -3.97 3.96 0.06
N GLY A 48 -3.35 2.78 0.13
CA GLY A 48 -1.97 2.60 -0.29
C GLY A 48 -1.76 2.77 -1.80
N SER A 49 -2.69 2.27 -2.64
CA SER A 49 -2.55 2.36 -4.10
C SER A 49 -2.83 3.78 -4.60
N LEU A 50 -3.83 4.47 -4.06
CA LEU A 50 -4.09 5.89 -4.33
C LEU A 50 -2.90 6.76 -3.91
N ALA A 51 -2.27 6.48 -2.77
CA ALA A 51 -1.06 7.18 -2.35
C ALA A 51 0.10 6.96 -3.32
N LEU A 52 0.29 5.73 -3.81
CA LEU A 52 1.34 5.38 -4.78
C LEU A 52 1.13 6.11 -6.12
N VAL A 53 -0.10 6.22 -6.61
CA VAL A 53 -0.37 6.95 -7.87
C VAL A 53 -0.55 8.47 -7.66
N GLY A 54 -0.53 8.94 -6.41
CA GLY A 54 -0.66 10.36 -6.06
C GLY A 54 -2.11 10.90 -6.13
N GLU A 55 -3.10 10.02 -6.08
CA GLU A 55 -4.54 10.35 -6.16
C GLU A 55 -5.25 10.27 -4.79
N LEU A 56 -4.51 10.01 -3.69
CA LEU A 56 -5.12 9.99 -2.36
C LEU A 56 -5.54 11.40 -1.93
N ASP A 57 -6.83 11.57 -1.67
CA ASP A 57 -7.42 12.77 -1.05
C ASP A 57 -7.11 12.79 0.46
N VAL A 58 -5.97 13.38 0.81
CA VAL A 58 -5.50 13.55 2.19
C VAL A 58 -6.46 14.44 3.00
N GLY A 59 -7.12 15.40 2.36
CA GLY A 59 -8.07 16.30 3.03
C GLY A 59 -9.29 15.53 3.54
N ARG A 60 -9.90 14.73 2.67
CA ARG A 60 -11.00 13.83 3.04
C ARG A 60 -10.59 12.81 4.09
N LEU A 61 -9.42 12.18 3.92
CA LEU A 61 -8.91 11.18 4.86
C LEU A 61 -8.68 11.80 6.26
N ARG A 62 -8.11 13.01 6.33
CA ARG A 62 -7.85 13.74 7.58
C ARG A 62 -9.12 14.04 8.36
N GLY A 63 -10.22 14.36 7.68
CA GLY A 63 -11.52 14.61 8.30
C GLY A 63 -12.23 13.36 8.80
N GLY A 64 -11.69 12.16 8.51
CA GLY A 64 -12.27 10.89 8.92
C GLY A 64 -11.94 10.48 10.35
N GLN A 65 -12.67 9.46 10.80
CA GLN A 65 -12.44 8.75 12.06
C GLN A 65 -12.67 7.26 11.84
N ASP A 66 -12.05 6.41 12.65
CA ASP A 66 -12.30 4.98 12.61
C ASP A 66 -13.66 4.61 13.24
N TRP A 67 -14.01 3.33 13.20
CA TRP A 67 -15.26 2.79 13.76
C TRP A 67 -15.37 2.94 15.29
N LYS A 68 -14.29 3.31 16.00
CA LYS A 68 -14.30 3.66 17.42
C LYS A 68 -14.39 5.17 17.66
N GLY A 69 -14.47 5.98 16.59
CA GLY A 69 -14.46 7.44 16.67
C GLY A 69 -13.06 8.03 16.87
N VAL A 70 -11.99 7.25 16.67
CA VAL A 70 -10.62 7.77 16.78
C VAL A 70 -10.26 8.52 15.49
N PRO A 71 -9.81 9.78 15.54
CA PRO A 71 -9.42 10.52 14.34
C PRO A 71 -8.34 9.80 13.53
N VAL A 72 -8.47 9.80 12.20
CA VAL A 72 -7.51 9.11 11.31
C VAL A 72 -6.06 9.53 11.56
N PRO A 73 -5.71 10.83 11.71
CA PRO A 73 -4.33 11.23 12.00
C PRO A 73 -3.77 10.59 13.27
N GLN A 74 -4.60 10.41 14.31
CA GLN A 74 -4.18 9.78 15.56
C GLN A 74 -3.92 8.28 15.35
N VAL A 75 -4.80 7.60 14.59
CA VAL A 75 -4.61 6.18 14.26
C VAL A 75 -3.32 5.98 13.47
N LEU A 76 -3.08 6.77 12.42
CA LEU A 76 -1.88 6.69 11.61
C LEU A 76 -0.61 6.97 12.43
N ALA A 77 -0.65 7.95 13.34
CA ALA A 77 0.46 8.25 14.24
C ALA A 77 0.83 7.05 15.13
N THR A 78 -0.14 6.25 15.60
CA THR A 78 0.16 5.02 16.37
C THR A 78 0.91 3.96 15.56
N ALA A 79 0.81 4.01 14.23
CA ALA A 79 1.54 3.16 13.29
C ALA A 79 2.84 3.81 12.78
N GLY A 80 3.25 4.96 13.34
CA GLY A 80 4.42 5.70 12.89
C GLY A 80 4.27 6.30 11.49
N ARG A 81 3.04 6.65 11.09
CA ARG A 81 2.73 7.26 9.79
C ARG A 81 2.25 8.69 9.96
N ASP A 82 2.84 9.59 9.18
CA ASP A 82 2.41 10.98 9.07
C ASP A 82 1.43 11.09 7.90
N ILE A 83 0.23 11.61 8.17
CA ILE A 83 -0.85 11.75 7.19
C ILE A 83 -0.47 12.71 6.06
N ASP A 84 0.33 13.75 6.35
CA ASP A 84 0.76 14.74 5.37
C ASP A 84 1.79 14.18 4.37
N ARG A 85 2.43 13.06 4.73
CA ARG A 85 3.47 12.42 3.93
C ARG A 85 3.01 11.22 3.14
N LEU A 86 1.73 10.82 3.23
CA LEU A 86 1.24 9.63 2.53
C LEU A 86 1.43 9.72 1.01
N ASN A 87 1.19 10.89 0.42
CA ASN A 87 1.38 11.12 -1.02
C ASN A 87 2.85 11.20 -1.46
N GLU A 88 3.83 11.13 -0.55
CA GLU A 88 5.24 10.95 -0.91
C GLU A 88 5.48 9.54 -1.48
N ALA A 89 4.60 8.57 -1.22
CA ALA A 89 4.70 7.21 -1.76
C ALA A 89 4.89 7.16 -3.28
N LYS A 90 4.30 8.10 -4.03
CA LYS A 90 4.48 8.22 -5.49
C LYS A 90 5.92 8.37 -5.94
N GLN A 91 6.81 8.87 -5.08
CA GLN A 91 8.23 9.00 -5.38
C GLN A 91 8.89 7.63 -5.62
N HIS A 92 8.34 6.55 -5.05
CA HIS A 92 8.83 5.18 -5.25
C HIS A 92 8.74 4.74 -6.71
N LEU A 93 7.76 5.25 -7.48
CA LEU A 93 7.62 4.90 -8.90
C LEU A 93 8.85 5.30 -9.73
N HIS A 94 9.64 6.28 -9.28
CA HIS A 94 10.90 6.66 -9.94
C HIS A 94 12.04 5.66 -9.69
N ALA A 95 11.93 4.81 -8.67
CA ALA A 95 12.95 3.83 -8.30
C ALA A 95 12.77 2.48 -9.03
N VAL A 96 11.55 2.21 -9.52
CA VAL A 96 11.25 0.97 -10.26
C VAL A 96 11.98 1.01 -11.60
N LYS A 97 12.94 0.09 -11.78
CA LYS A 97 13.71 -0.03 -13.03
C LYS A 97 12.79 -0.49 -14.16
N ALA A 98 12.88 0.19 -15.30
CA ALA A 98 12.23 -0.21 -16.55
C ALA A 98 12.96 -1.39 -17.22
#